data_AF-A0A5A7S305-F1
#
_entry.id   AF-A0A5A7S305-F1
#
_cell.length_a   1.000
_cell.length_b   1.000
_cell.length_c   1.000
_cell.angle_alpha   90.00
_cell.angle_beta   90.00
_cell.angle_gamma   90.00
#
_symmetry.space_group_name_H-M   'P 1'
#
loop_
_entity.id
_entity.type
_entity.pdbx_description
1 polymer ?
#
loop_
_entity_poly.entity_id
_entity_poly.type
_entity_poly.pdbx_seq_one_letter_code
_entity_poly.pdbx_strand_id
1 'polypeptide(L)'
;MRLAFLALFLFLSLYLLDVTFVNANEKYPFLIHLRIEPVDDIVAEVEPLDQHQFTFKYYNGGNFQTNLYAFYVEFRVEVEGEGWQAFVEPAWSYFYPNETKLGSVRVVASARPSNFAYVHLYGRLRDIYGFWHTANYTFQVKSAPYHSFDVKVEDTYIVGKQEEIYSLPLKIINYGNYEDVFSIIPEYVPPGWQFTFSQNPIVISPKQEATIYIHFAIPHEGFYLQQTTYLLRFKVQVEETRNEKPVSILVSLEGFHFTLGQTVAFLSVFPSILLLLSAGVLLYIRNNPCSYIPKPWKEEKEELLKMSPEKRKKAKKEMKEAWKSAKYFCKYMRKEEKELERLRKIMKKKQEQLEEKIMDEWRQSWQGLHNQWKEECNKIKEEYEKRKRALEAKWMKAKRIAETYGKKLEKPTFPQIIYPPEPKKPPLPKIPEYKLNEEKLLLIEPDEIIIERILMPLRKNKILAKRDVIKMREMGNELREKIKNDFYVLEKKIDAEIERVKKIKK
;
A
#
# COMPACT_ATOMS: atom_id res chain seq x y z
N MET A 1 54.37 10.96 -94.53
CA MET A 1 53.49 9.82 -94.19
C MET A 1 54.20 8.63 -93.51
N ARG A 2 55.41 8.80 -92.93
CA ARG A 2 56.13 7.72 -92.20
C ARG A 2 56.33 7.98 -90.69
N LEU A 3 56.03 9.18 -90.20
CA LEU A 3 56.13 9.54 -88.78
C LEU A 3 54.82 9.31 -88.00
N ALA A 4 53.66 9.41 -88.65
CA ALA A 4 52.36 9.17 -88.01
C ALA A 4 52.11 7.69 -87.65
N PHE A 5 52.70 6.75 -88.41
CA PHE A 5 52.55 5.32 -88.16
C PHE A 5 53.39 4.83 -86.97
N LEU A 6 54.55 5.44 -86.73
CA LEU A 6 55.43 5.08 -85.61
C LEU A 6 54.88 5.60 -84.26
N ALA A 7 54.27 6.79 -84.29
CA ALA A 7 53.61 7.36 -83.11
C ALA A 7 52.36 6.57 -82.71
N LEU A 8 51.56 6.10 -83.68
CA LEU A 8 50.38 5.28 -83.40
C LEU A 8 50.74 3.89 -82.84
N PHE A 9 51.85 3.30 -83.30
CA PHE A 9 52.33 2.00 -82.80
C PHE A 9 52.91 2.09 -81.39
N LEU A 10 53.63 3.18 -81.07
CA LEU A 10 54.11 3.46 -79.71
C LEU A 10 52.96 3.80 -78.74
N PHE A 11 51.93 4.52 -79.21
CA PHE A 11 50.76 4.84 -78.39
C PHE A 11 49.87 3.61 -78.14
N LEU A 12 49.69 2.71 -79.13
CA LEU A 12 48.99 1.43 -78.90
C LEU A 12 49.78 0.46 -78.02
N SER A 13 51.12 0.51 -78.03
CA SER A 13 51.94 -0.32 -77.14
C SER A 13 51.86 0.12 -75.67
N LEU A 14 51.50 1.38 -75.40
CA LEU A 14 51.30 1.90 -74.05
C LEU A 14 49.89 1.62 -73.49
N TYR A 15 48.93 1.22 -74.33
CA TYR A 15 47.56 0.87 -73.90
C TYR A 15 47.31 -0.64 -73.75
N LEU A 16 48.30 -1.49 -74.02
CA LEU A 16 48.23 -2.95 -73.78
C LEU A 16 48.87 -3.40 -72.45
N LEU A 17 49.32 -2.44 -71.63
CA LEU A 17 49.88 -2.68 -70.30
C LEU A 17 49.07 -1.92 -69.25
N ASP A 18 47.78 -2.22 -69.19
CA ASP A 18 47.01 -1.98 -67.97
C ASP A 18 46.55 -3.32 -67.40
N VAL A 19 46.59 -3.39 -66.08
CA VAL A 19 46.13 -4.46 -65.18
C VAL A 19 47.10 -5.65 -64.96
N THR A 20 48.01 -5.52 -63.99
CA THR A 20 47.88 -6.16 -62.65
C THR A 20 49.21 -6.02 -61.88
N PHE A 21 49.09 -5.81 -60.57
CA PHE A 21 50.21 -5.78 -59.63
C PHE A 21 51.00 -7.10 -59.66
N VAL A 22 52.10 -7.13 -60.41
CA VAL A 22 53.10 -8.20 -60.31
C VAL A 22 54.04 -7.84 -59.18
N ASN A 23 54.05 -8.71 -58.16
CA ASN A 23 54.94 -8.63 -57.01
C ASN A 23 56.40 -8.63 -57.50
N ALA A 24 57.23 -7.68 -57.07
CA ALA A 24 58.54 -7.34 -57.66
C ALA A 24 59.63 -8.43 -57.57
N ASN A 25 59.28 -9.67 -57.19
CA ASN A 25 60.21 -10.81 -57.01
C ASN A 25 59.96 -12.01 -57.95
N GLU A 26 58.92 -12.00 -58.80
CA GLU A 26 58.65 -13.14 -59.69
C GLU A 26 59.45 -13.03 -61.01
N LYS A 27 60.37 -13.96 -61.24
CA LYS A 27 61.11 -14.08 -62.51
C LYS A 27 60.31 -14.95 -63.48
N TYR A 28 59.98 -14.39 -64.65
CA TYR A 28 59.22 -15.01 -65.75
C TYR A 28 57.71 -15.28 -65.52
N PRO A 29 56.93 -14.30 -65.02
CA PRO A 29 55.49 -14.48 -64.77
C PRO A 29 54.68 -14.74 -66.05
N PHE A 30 55.21 -14.44 -67.24
CA PHE A 30 54.56 -14.76 -68.51
C PHE A 30 54.70 -16.23 -68.93
N LEU A 31 55.69 -16.95 -68.38
CA LEU A 31 55.94 -18.37 -68.67
C LEU A 31 55.31 -19.26 -67.62
N ILE A 32 55.55 -18.97 -66.34
CA ILE A 32 55.12 -19.80 -65.22
C ILE A 32 54.56 -18.86 -64.15
N HIS A 33 53.31 -19.10 -63.75
CA HIS A 33 52.74 -18.48 -62.56
C HIS A 33 51.61 -19.36 -62.02
N LEU A 34 51.52 -19.48 -60.70
CA LEU A 34 50.44 -20.21 -60.06
C LEU A 34 49.15 -19.38 -60.17
N ARG A 35 48.05 -20.01 -60.60
CA ARG A 35 46.70 -19.45 -60.47
C ARG A 35 45.89 -20.32 -59.52
N ILE A 36 45.13 -19.66 -58.66
CA ILE A 36 44.15 -20.27 -57.76
C ILE A 36 42.81 -19.61 -58.07
N GLU A 37 41.80 -20.42 -58.35
CA GLU A 37 40.44 -19.95 -58.63
C GLU A 37 39.44 -20.79 -57.84
N PRO A 38 38.40 -20.18 -57.26
CA PRO A 38 37.32 -20.92 -56.62
C PRO A 38 36.55 -21.71 -57.68
N VAL A 39 36.04 -22.87 -57.29
CA VAL A 39 35.11 -23.66 -58.12
C VAL A 39 33.66 -23.35 -57.74
N ASP A 40 33.41 -23.19 -56.43
CA ASP A 40 32.10 -22.97 -55.84
C ASP A 40 31.97 -21.54 -55.27
N ASP A 41 30.88 -21.28 -54.53
CA ASP A 41 30.65 -20.02 -53.84
C ASP A 41 31.82 -19.64 -52.93
N ILE A 42 32.17 -18.36 -52.95
CA ILE A 42 33.29 -17.80 -52.18
C ILE A 42 32.87 -17.36 -50.77
N VAL A 43 31.56 -17.42 -50.49
CA VAL A 43 30.94 -17.12 -49.21
C VAL A 43 30.07 -18.30 -48.79
N ALA A 44 30.25 -18.77 -47.56
CA ALA A 44 29.40 -19.82 -46.99
C ALA A 44 28.84 -19.41 -45.62
N GLU A 45 27.61 -19.82 -45.33
CA GLU A 45 27.02 -19.75 -43.99
C GLU A 45 27.21 -21.11 -43.29
N VAL A 46 27.78 -21.09 -42.09
CA VAL A 46 28.13 -22.30 -41.31
C VAL A 46 27.54 -22.17 -39.92
N GLU A 47 26.83 -23.20 -39.47
CA GLU A 47 26.33 -23.25 -38.09
C GLU A 47 27.47 -23.50 -37.09
N PRO A 48 27.37 -23.02 -35.83
CA PRO A 48 28.33 -23.34 -34.80
C PRO A 48 28.53 -24.86 -34.65
N LEU A 49 29.78 -25.29 -34.46
CA LEU A 49 30.22 -26.71 -34.42
C LEU A 49 30.13 -27.48 -35.74
N ASP A 50 29.66 -26.85 -36.82
CA ASP A 50 29.62 -27.46 -38.15
C ASP A 50 30.87 -27.08 -38.98
N GLN A 51 30.97 -27.64 -40.18
CA GLN A 51 32.08 -27.43 -41.10
C GLN A 51 31.60 -27.20 -42.53
N HIS A 52 32.38 -26.45 -43.29
CA HIS A 52 32.16 -26.22 -44.72
C HIS A 52 33.44 -26.47 -45.52
N GLN A 53 33.30 -26.90 -46.77
CA GLN A 53 34.42 -27.21 -47.64
C GLN A 53 34.33 -26.37 -48.92
N PHE A 54 35.28 -25.43 -49.07
CA PHE A 54 35.46 -24.71 -50.31
C PHE A 54 36.32 -25.53 -51.27
N THR A 55 35.92 -25.60 -52.53
CA THR A 55 36.73 -26.21 -53.58
C THR A 55 37.45 -25.13 -54.39
N PHE A 56 38.73 -25.32 -54.65
CA PHE A 56 39.50 -24.46 -55.54
C PHE A 56 40.23 -25.29 -56.58
N LYS A 57 40.45 -24.70 -57.74
CA LYS A 57 41.33 -25.26 -58.76
C LYS A 57 42.63 -24.48 -58.80
N TYR A 58 43.73 -25.19 -59.05
CA TYR A 58 45.04 -24.60 -59.23
C TYR A 58 45.70 -25.15 -60.49
N TYR A 59 46.39 -24.26 -61.21
CA TYR A 59 47.01 -24.56 -62.50
C TYR A 59 48.11 -23.55 -62.81
N ASN A 60 48.92 -23.84 -63.84
CA ASN A 60 49.89 -22.90 -64.38
C ASN A 60 49.16 -21.94 -65.32
N GLY A 61 49.05 -20.66 -64.95
CA GLY A 61 48.42 -19.67 -65.81
C GLY A 61 49.34 -19.14 -66.91
N GLY A 62 50.62 -19.50 -66.91
CA GLY A 62 51.61 -19.03 -67.87
C GLY A 62 51.62 -19.82 -69.17
N ASN A 63 52.35 -19.32 -70.17
CA ASN A 63 52.37 -19.91 -71.52
C ASN A 63 53.24 -21.17 -71.66
N PHE A 64 53.87 -21.60 -70.57
CA PHE A 64 54.76 -22.73 -70.58
C PHE A 64 53.97 -24.04 -70.46
N GLN A 65 54.02 -24.85 -71.52
CA GLN A 65 53.20 -26.06 -71.66
C GLN A 65 54.11 -27.24 -72.03
N THR A 66 54.26 -28.21 -71.13
CA THR A 66 54.99 -29.47 -71.36
C THR A 66 54.54 -30.55 -70.39
N ASN A 67 54.82 -31.82 -70.69
CA ASN A 67 54.56 -32.96 -69.81
C ASN A 67 55.86 -33.61 -69.28
N LEU A 68 57.02 -33.00 -69.56
CA LEU A 68 58.32 -33.61 -69.24
C LEU A 68 58.73 -33.44 -67.78
N TYR A 69 58.10 -32.53 -67.05
CA TYR A 69 58.44 -32.22 -65.67
C TYR A 69 57.23 -31.62 -64.95
N ALA A 70 57.08 -31.99 -63.68
CA ALA A 70 55.99 -31.54 -62.82
C ALA A 70 56.44 -30.39 -61.91
N PHE A 71 55.55 -29.43 -61.71
CA PHE A 71 55.74 -28.37 -60.72
C PHE A 71 55.39 -28.88 -59.34
N TYR A 72 56.22 -28.52 -58.36
CA TYR A 72 55.90 -28.73 -56.95
C TYR A 72 55.09 -27.54 -56.44
N VAL A 73 53.97 -27.79 -55.77
CA VAL A 73 53.13 -26.75 -55.17
C VAL A 73 52.89 -27.04 -53.71
N GLU A 74 52.87 -26.00 -52.89
CA GLU A 74 52.51 -26.05 -51.48
C GLU A 74 51.37 -25.07 -51.19
N PHE A 75 50.50 -25.45 -50.27
CA PHE A 75 49.39 -24.64 -49.80
C PHE A 75 49.43 -24.51 -48.28
N ARG A 76 49.12 -23.30 -47.81
CA ARG A 76 48.90 -22.98 -46.40
C ARG A 76 47.61 -22.18 -46.28
N VAL A 77 46.93 -22.33 -45.16
CA VAL A 77 45.73 -21.54 -44.85
C VAL A 77 45.92 -20.79 -43.53
N GLU A 78 45.44 -19.56 -43.48
CA GLU A 78 45.32 -18.76 -42.26
C GLU A 78 43.89 -18.22 -42.14
N VAL A 79 43.42 -18.05 -40.91
CA VAL A 79 42.05 -17.58 -40.65
C VAL A 79 42.09 -16.30 -39.84
N GLU A 80 41.47 -15.25 -40.36
CA GLU A 80 41.20 -14.01 -39.65
C GLU A 80 39.76 -14.06 -39.11
N GLY A 81 39.63 -14.51 -37.87
CA GLY A 81 38.34 -14.60 -37.17
C GLY A 81 38.43 -15.49 -35.94
N GLU A 82 37.88 -15.02 -34.82
CA GLU A 82 37.93 -15.78 -33.56
C GLU A 82 37.02 -17.01 -33.61
N GLY A 83 37.51 -18.14 -33.12
CA GLY A 83 36.71 -19.36 -33.03
C GLY A 83 36.48 -20.07 -34.38
N TRP A 84 37.29 -19.78 -35.38
CA TRP A 84 37.31 -20.47 -36.67
C TRP A 84 38.65 -21.20 -36.88
N GLN A 85 38.60 -22.34 -37.55
CA GLN A 85 39.79 -23.11 -37.96
C GLN A 85 39.67 -23.49 -39.42
N ALA A 86 40.78 -23.52 -40.16
CA ALA A 86 40.78 -23.96 -41.54
C ALA A 86 41.94 -24.91 -41.82
N PHE A 87 41.71 -25.82 -42.76
CA PHE A 87 42.66 -26.83 -43.20
C PHE A 87 42.62 -26.90 -44.73
N VAL A 88 43.78 -27.05 -45.37
CA VAL A 88 43.88 -27.18 -46.82
C VAL A 88 44.33 -28.59 -47.21
N GLU A 89 43.66 -29.17 -48.20
CA GLU A 89 43.99 -30.47 -48.75
C GLU A 89 44.00 -30.40 -50.30
N PRO A 90 45.08 -30.81 -50.98
CA PRO A 90 46.34 -31.26 -50.39
C PRO A 90 47.16 -30.07 -49.86
N ALA A 91 47.96 -30.29 -48.80
CA ALA A 91 48.92 -29.27 -48.32
C ALA A 91 50.11 -29.07 -49.27
N TRP A 92 50.40 -30.08 -50.10
CA TRP A 92 51.38 -30.00 -51.19
C TRP A 92 51.04 -31.02 -52.27
N SER A 93 51.45 -30.77 -53.51
CA SER A 93 51.17 -31.65 -54.65
C SER A 93 52.21 -31.46 -55.76
N TYR A 94 52.13 -32.32 -56.77
CA TYR A 94 52.80 -32.15 -58.05
C TYR A 94 51.78 -32.06 -59.17
N PHE A 95 51.96 -31.19 -60.15
CA PHE A 95 51.12 -31.15 -61.36
C PHE A 95 51.92 -30.74 -62.59
N TYR A 96 51.55 -31.24 -63.76
CA TYR A 96 52.20 -30.86 -65.00
C TYR A 96 51.72 -29.48 -65.49
N PRO A 97 52.54 -28.71 -66.23
CA PRO A 97 52.19 -27.37 -66.70
C PRO A 97 50.85 -27.24 -67.46
N ASN A 98 50.34 -28.31 -68.06
CA ASN A 98 49.05 -28.35 -68.77
C ASN A 98 47.90 -28.94 -67.93
N GLU A 99 48.16 -29.34 -66.69
CA GLU A 99 47.15 -29.89 -65.79
C GLU A 99 46.48 -28.78 -64.97
N THR A 100 45.18 -28.97 -64.75
CA THR A 100 44.42 -28.27 -63.71
C THR A 100 44.05 -29.29 -62.65
N LYS A 101 44.38 -29.01 -61.39
CA LYS A 101 44.06 -29.87 -60.26
C LYS A 101 43.11 -29.17 -59.30
N LEU A 102 42.41 -29.98 -58.52
CA LEU A 102 41.51 -29.52 -57.47
C LEU A 102 42.21 -29.64 -56.11
N GLY A 103 41.92 -28.68 -55.26
CA GLY A 103 42.17 -28.72 -53.84
C GLY A 103 40.91 -28.26 -53.10
N SER A 104 40.92 -28.41 -51.79
CA SER A 104 39.84 -28.00 -50.93
C SER A 104 40.34 -27.35 -49.66
N VAL A 105 39.60 -26.34 -49.19
CA VAL A 105 39.79 -25.71 -47.88
C VAL A 105 38.60 -26.07 -47.01
N ARG A 106 38.84 -26.88 -45.99
CA ARG A 106 37.84 -27.23 -44.98
C ARG A 106 37.91 -26.24 -43.83
N VAL A 107 36.81 -25.57 -43.55
CA VAL A 107 36.66 -24.58 -42.48
C VAL A 107 35.73 -25.16 -41.42
N VAL A 108 36.10 -25.03 -40.16
CA VAL A 108 35.37 -25.58 -39.01
C VAL A 108 35.04 -24.46 -38.04
N ALA A 109 33.76 -24.35 -37.68
CA ALA A 109 33.28 -23.41 -36.67
C ALA A 109 33.45 -24.01 -35.26
N SER A 110 33.93 -23.21 -34.31
CA SER A 110 33.89 -23.58 -32.89
C SER A 110 32.47 -23.47 -32.31
N ALA A 111 32.32 -23.64 -30.99
CA ALA A 111 31.06 -23.40 -30.30
C ALA A 111 30.64 -21.92 -30.28
N ARG A 112 31.59 -20.97 -30.45
CA ARG A 112 31.36 -19.53 -30.39
C ARG A 112 32.21 -18.79 -31.44
N PRO A 113 31.97 -19.06 -32.74
CA PRO A 113 32.69 -18.40 -33.82
C PRO A 113 32.30 -16.92 -33.92
N SER A 114 33.18 -16.07 -34.44
CA SER A 114 32.82 -14.70 -34.85
C SER A 114 31.79 -14.71 -35.99
N ASN A 115 31.00 -13.64 -36.14
CA ASN A 115 29.97 -13.50 -37.19
C ASN A 115 30.53 -13.76 -38.60
N PHE A 116 31.69 -13.18 -38.87
CA PHE A 116 32.42 -13.38 -40.12
C PHE A 116 33.86 -13.78 -39.81
N ALA A 117 34.45 -14.53 -40.74
CA ALA A 117 35.88 -14.76 -40.80
C ALA A 117 36.36 -14.82 -42.25
N TYR A 118 37.61 -14.44 -42.46
CA TYR A 118 38.28 -14.52 -43.74
C TYR A 118 39.30 -15.65 -43.71
N VAL A 119 39.23 -16.52 -44.70
CA VAL A 119 40.09 -17.70 -44.82
C VAL A 119 41.04 -17.48 -45.97
N HIS A 120 42.30 -17.18 -45.65
CA HIS A 120 43.34 -16.87 -46.62
C HIS A 120 44.09 -18.13 -47.01
N LEU A 121 43.91 -18.54 -48.27
CA LEU A 121 44.67 -19.60 -48.92
C LEU A 121 45.91 -18.99 -49.57
N TYR A 122 47.08 -19.46 -49.15
CA TYR A 122 48.38 -19.11 -49.71
C TYR A 122 48.96 -20.31 -50.45
N GLY A 123 49.16 -20.16 -51.75
CA GLY A 123 49.84 -21.14 -52.59
C GLY A 123 51.20 -20.65 -53.03
N ARG A 124 52.18 -21.56 -53.08
CA ARG A 124 53.47 -21.31 -53.71
C ARG A 124 53.89 -22.47 -54.60
N LEU A 125 54.35 -22.16 -55.80
CA LEU A 125 54.78 -23.11 -56.82
C LEU A 125 56.28 -22.96 -57.06
N ARG A 126 57.01 -24.08 -57.06
CA ARG A 126 58.44 -24.12 -57.40
C ARG A 126 58.63 -24.54 -58.85
N ASP A 127 59.26 -23.67 -59.62
CA ASP A 127 59.54 -23.94 -61.03
C ASP A 127 60.81 -24.80 -61.25
N ILE A 128 61.06 -25.16 -62.50
CA ILE A 128 62.24 -25.95 -62.92
C ILE A 128 63.58 -25.21 -62.72
N TYR A 129 63.55 -23.90 -62.53
CA TYR A 129 64.73 -23.07 -62.29
C TYR A 129 64.95 -22.83 -60.78
N GLY A 130 64.05 -23.36 -59.93
CA GLY A 130 64.10 -23.24 -58.48
C GLY A 130 63.50 -21.96 -57.93
N PHE A 131 62.82 -21.14 -58.73
CA PHE A 131 62.12 -19.94 -58.28
C PHE A 131 60.71 -20.28 -57.75
N TRP A 132 60.24 -19.45 -56.82
CA TRP A 132 58.91 -19.57 -56.22
C TRP A 132 57.95 -18.54 -56.82
N HIS A 133 56.78 -19.02 -57.21
CA HIS A 133 55.67 -18.22 -57.73
C HIS A 133 54.51 -18.31 -56.74
N THR A 134 53.90 -17.18 -56.38
CA THR A 134 52.91 -17.13 -55.29
C THR A 134 51.52 -16.80 -55.82
N ALA A 135 50.50 -17.39 -55.21
CA ALA A 135 49.11 -17.06 -55.50
C ALA A 135 48.31 -17.15 -54.22
N ASN A 136 47.45 -16.15 -53.98
CA ASN A 136 46.64 -16.09 -52.78
C ASN A 136 45.17 -15.96 -53.17
N TYR A 137 44.29 -16.57 -52.37
CA TYR A 137 42.85 -16.44 -52.51
C TYR A 137 42.20 -16.34 -51.13
N THR A 138 41.14 -15.55 -50.99
CA THR A 138 40.43 -15.38 -49.72
C THR A 138 38.99 -15.85 -49.86
N PHE A 139 38.58 -16.80 -49.03
CA PHE A 139 37.18 -17.18 -48.85
C PHE A 139 36.59 -16.44 -47.65
N GLN A 140 35.28 -16.23 -47.65
CA GLN A 140 34.56 -15.65 -46.51
C GLN A 140 33.62 -16.70 -45.92
N VAL A 141 33.62 -16.84 -44.60
CA VAL A 141 32.60 -17.62 -43.89
C VAL A 141 31.80 -16.70 -43.00
N LYS A 142 30.50 -16.96 -42.94
CA LYS A 142 29.55 -16.32 -42.06
C LYS A 142 29.02 -17.37 -41.09
N SER A 143 28.98 -17.06 -39.80
CA SER A 143 28.29 -17.90 -38.84
C SER A 143 26.80 -17.61 -38.88
N ALA A 144 25.97 -18.62 -38.69
CA ALA A 144 24.57 -18.40 -38.33
C ALA A 144 24.49 -17.53 -37.03
N PRO A 145 23.50 -16.62 -36.90
CA PRO A 145 23.34 -15.81 -35.71
C PRO A 145 23.15 -16.66 -34.46
N TYR A 146 23.97 -16.40 -33.45
CA TYR A 146 23.91 -17.03 -32.14
C TYR A 146 23.75 -15.93 -31.09
N HIS A 147 22.57 -15.90 -30.47
CA HIS A 147 22.18 -14.91 -29.47
C HIS A 147 22.34 -15.49 -28.07
N SER A 148 23.22 -14.90 -27.27
CA SER A 148 23.47 -15.34 -25.90
C SER A 148 23.88 -14.14 -25.08
N PHE A 149 23.22 -13.91 -23.95
CA PHE A 149 23.54 -12.78 -23.10
C PHE A 149 23.35 -13.11 -21.63
N ASP A 150 23.96 -12.28 -20.80
CA ASP A 150 23.80 -12.31 -19.36
C ASP A 150 23.49 -10.91 -18.83
N VAL A 151 22.83 -10.87 -17.68
CA VAL A 151 22.36 -9.63 -17.06
C VAL A 151 22.79 -9.66 -15.61
N LYS A 152 23.49 -8.61 -15.19
CA LYS A 152 24.01 -8.45 -13.83
C LYS A 152 23.46 -7.17 -13.22
N VAL A 153 22.94 -7.30 -12.01
CA VAL A 153 22.55 -6.17 -11.15
C VAL A 153 23.39 -6.24 -9.90
N GLU A 154 24.01 -5.14 -9.53
CA GLU A 154 24.85 -5.07 -8.32
C GLU A 154 24.01 -5.22 -7.06
N ASP A 155 22.95 -4.40 -6.93
CA ASP A 155 22.07 -4.39 -5.77
C ASP A 155 20.67 -4.87 -6.12
N THR A 156 20.33 -6.07 -5.64
CA THR A 156 18.99 -6.65 -5.78
C THR A 156 18.11 -6.40 -4.55
N TYR A 157 18.65 -5.81 -3.48
CA TYR A 157 17.93 -5.46 -2.27
C TYR A 157 18.28 -4.03 -1.84
N ILE A 158 17.27 -3.18 -1.71
CA ILE A 158 17.43 -1.75 -1.41
C ILE A 158 16.60 -1.43 -0.19
N VAL A 159 17.23 -0.80 0.80
CA VAL A 159 16.51 -0.16 1.90
C VAL A 159 16.19 1.26 1.45
N GLY A 160 14.94 1.45 1.04
CA GLY A 160 14.45 2.69 0.45
C GLY A 160 13.79 3.62 1.45
N LYS A 161 13.64 4.88 1.04
CA LYS A 161 12.83 5.90 1.69
C LYS A 161 11.79 6.43 0.70
N GLN A 162 10.60 6.71 1.20
CA GLN A 162 9.56 7.36 0.42
C GLN A 162 10.01 8.75 -0.06
N GLU A 163 9.50 9.19 -1.20
CA GLU A 163 9.82 10.46 -1.88
C GLU A 163 11.28 10.61 -2.35
N GLU A 164 12.08 9.54 -2.30
CA GLU A 164 13.43 9.52 -2.88
C GLU A 164 13.45 8.82 -4.26
N ILE A 165 14.40 9.24 -5.09
CA ILE A 165 14.68 8.65 -6.40
C ILE A 165 15.93 7.79 -6.27
N TYR A 166 15.82 6.54 -6.71
CA TYR A 166 16.91 5.57 -6.70
C TYR A 166 17.33 5.27 -8.14
N SER A 167 18.62 5.00 -8.31
CA SER A 167 19.23 4.67 -9.61
C SER A 167 20.03 3.40 -9.47
N LEU A 168 19.68 2.36 -10.22
CA LEU A 168 20.33 1.06 -10.15
C LEU A 168 21.06 0.71 -11.46
N PRO A 169 22.35 0.34 -11.40
CA PRO A 169 23.07 -0.12 -12.57
C PRO A 169 22.64 -1.55 -12.95
N LEU A 170 22.20 -1.69 -14.19
CA LEU A 170 21.89 -2.94 -14.87
C LEU A 170 22.93 -3.15 -15.98
N LYS A 171 23.82 -4.13 -15.81
CA LYS A 171 24.83 -4.47 -16.80
C LYS A 171 24.33 -5.61 -17.70
N ILE A 172 24.32 -5.39 -19.00
CA ILE A 172 23.98 -6.39 -20.01
C ILE A 172 25.26 -6.75 -20.77
N ILE A 173 25.55 -8.05 -20.89
CA ILE A 173 26.75 -8.57 -21.55
C ILE A 173 26.31 -9.44 -22.72
N ASN A 174 26.69 -9.07 -23.95
CA ASN A 174 26.41 -9.85 -25.14
C ASN A 174 27.52 -10.88 -25.38
N TYR A 175 27.25 -12.17 -25.14
CA TYR A 175 28.13 -13.29 -25.47
C TYR A 175 27.83 -13.92 -26.84
N GLY A 176 26.83 -13.39 -27.55
CA GLY A 176 26.50 -13.78 -28.90
C GLY A 176 27.60 -13.42 -29.88
N ASN A 177 27.47 -13.95 -31.09
CA ASN A 177 28.35 -13.60 -32.20
C ASN A 177 27.78 -12.49 -33.08
N TYR A 178 26.56 -12.00 -32.78
CA TYR A 178 25.85 -10.99 -33.56
C TYR A 178 25.57 -9.71 -32.75
N GLU A 179 25.34 -8.61 -33.45
CA GLU A 179 24.92 -7.35 -32.82
C GLU A 179 23.45 -7.45 -32.43
N ASP A 180 23.17 -7.35 -31.14
CA ASP A 180 21.82 -7.56 -30.60
C ASP A 180 21.22 -6.25 -30.08
N VAL A 181 19.93 -6.07 -30.36
CA VAL A 181 19.11 -5.00 -29.78
C VAL A 181 18.40 -5.55 -28.53
N PHE A 182 18.71 -4.97 -27.38
CA PHE A 182 18.13 -5.32 -26.10
C PHE A 182 17.08 -4.31 -25.67
N SER A 183 15.93 -4.82 -25.27
CA SER A 183 14.83 -4.05 -24.72
C SER A 183 14.55 -4.47 -23.27
N ILE A 184 14.46 -3.49 -22.38
CA ILE A 184 14.11 -3.68 -20.97
C ILE A 184 12.63 -3.39 -20.79
N ILE A 185 11.87 -4.37 -20.32
CA ILE A 185 10.41 -4.27 -20.20
C ILE A 185 10.03 -4.48 -18.73
N PRO A 186 9.20 -3.59 -18.14
CA PRO A 186 8.64 -3.80 -16.81
C PRO A 186 7.62 -4.96 -16.83
N GLU A 187 7.85 -6.00 -16.03
CA GLU A 187 6.89 -7.10 -15.85
C GLU A 187 5.95 -6.82 -14.66
N TYR A 188 6.52 -6.31 -13.57
CA TYR A 188 5.76 -5.97 -12.37
C TYR A 188 6.40 -4.77 -11.68
N VAL A 189 5.59 -3.75 -11.43
CA VAL A 189 5.96 -2.55 -10.69
C VAL A 189 4.83 -2.25 -9.71
N PRO A 190 5.12 -1.94 -8.44
CA PRO A 190 4.08 -1.61 -7.48
C PRO A 190 3.21 -0.42 -7.95
N PRO A 191 1.90 -0.41 -7.64
CA PRO A 191 1.01 0.66 -8.07
C PRO A 191 1.49 2.05 -7.62
N GLY A 192 1.49 3.02 -8.55
CA GLY A 192 1.87 4.41 -8.27
C GLY A 192 3.38 4.69 -8.25
N TRP A 193 4.22 3.66 -8.34
CA TRP A 193 5.66 3.85 -8.49
C TRP A 193 5.98 4.29 -9.92
N GLN A 194 6.84 5.29 -10.05
CA GLN A 194 7.31 5.79 -11.34
C GLN A 194 8.70 5.26 -11.61
N PHE A 195 8.97 4.88 -12.86
CA PHE A 195 10.29 4.43 -13.27
C PHE A 195 10.61 4.91 -14.69
N THR A 196 11.91 5.00 -14.98
CA THR A 196 12.45 5.29 -16.31
C THR A 196 13.81 4.62 -16.47
N PHE A 197 14.25 4.46 -17.70
CA PHE A 197 15.55 3.89 -18.03
C PHE A 197 16.45 4.99 -18.60
N SER A 198 17.75 4.96 -18.30
CA SER A 198 18.70 5.92 -18.87
C SER A 198 18.77 5.81 -20.40
N GLN A 199 18.63 4.58 -20.93
CA GLN A 199 18.60 4.27 -22.35
C GLN A 199 17.85 2.96 -22.56
N ASN A 200 16.88 2.95 -23.47
CA ASN A 200 16.10 1.77 -23.86
C ASN A 200 15.36 2.06 -25.18
N PRO A 201 15.54 1.30 -26.28
CA PRO A 201 16.39 0.11 -26.40
C PRO A 201 17.90 0.43 -26.43
N ILE A 202 18.73 -0.60 -26.34
CA ILE A 202 20.19 -0.50 -26.47
C ILE A 202 20.72 -1.51 -27.49
N VAL A 203 21.75 -1.11 -28.25
CA VAL A 203 22.45 -1.99 -29.20
C VAL A 203 23.79 -2.36 -28.59
N ILE A 204 24.10 -3.66 -28.51
CA ILE A 204 25.37 -4.15 -27.95
C ILE A 204 26.01 -5.10 -28.95
N SER A 205 27.20 -4.73 -29.43
CA SER A 205 27.98 -5.56 -30.35
C SER A 205 28.51 -6.83 -29.65
N PRO A 206 28.92 -7.87 -30.42
CA PRO A 206 29.43 -9.13 -29.86
C PRO A 206 30.54 -8.92 -28.84
N LYS A 207 30.50 -9.67 -27.73
CA LYS A 207 31.49 -9.67 -26.64
C LYS A 207 31.65 -8.34 -25.91
N GLN A 208 30.77 -7.37 -26.15
CA GLN A 208 30.74 -6.11 -25.43
C GLN A 208 29.72 -6.15 -24.29
N GLU A 209 29.86 -5.19 -23.38
CA GLU A 209 28.95 -4.96 -22.28
C GLU A 209 28.50 -3.51 -22.26
N ALA A 210 27.28 -3.27 -21.79
CA ALA A 210 26.75 -1.94 -21.57
C ALA A 210 26.03 -1.88 -20.22
N THR A 211 26.08 -0.72 -19.57
CA THR A 211 25.40 -0.46 -18.30
C THR A 211 24.27 0.54 -18.50
N ILE A 212 23.06 0.16 -18.12
CA ILE A 212 21.86 0.99 -18.15
C ILE A 212 21.44 1.27 -16.71
N TYR A 213 20.95 2.47 -16.42
CA TYR A 213 20.41 2.79 -15.11
C TYR A 213 18.89 2.68 -15.10
N ILE A 214 18.37 1.91 -14.14
CA ILE A 214 16.94 1.88 -13.81
C ILE A 214 16.72 2.95 -12.75
N HIS A 215 16.00 4.01 -13.12
CA HIS A 215 15.60 5.06 -12.19
C HIS A 215 14.18 4.78 -11.72
N PHE A 216 13.94 4.80 -10.41
CA PHE A 216 12.58 4.69 -9.87
C PHE A 216 12.38 5.62 -8.69
N ALA A 217 11.15 6.14 -8.56
CA ALA A 217 10.73 7.01 -7.49
C ALA A 217 9.72 6.30 -6.60
N ILE A 218 9.97 6.33 -5.29
CA ILE A 218 9.11 5.69 -4.30
C ILE A 218 8.04 6.71 -3.88
N PRO A 219 6.74 6.47 -4.11
CA PRO A 219 5.69 7.40 -3.71
C PRO A 219 5.55 7.46 -2.19
N HIS A 220 4.86 8.50 -1.70
CA HIS A 220 4.44 8.53 -0.31
C HIS A 220 3.27 7.57 -0.09
N GLU A 221 3.49 6.53 0.71
CA GLU A 221 2.47 5.51 1.02
C GLU A 221 1.86 5.71 2.40
N GLY A 222 2.63 6.27 3.34
CA GLY A 222 2.15 6.51 4.69
C GLY A 222 3.22 7.01 5.64
N PHE A 223 2.76 7.56 6.75
CA PHE A 223 3.60 8.15 7.80
C PHE A 223 4.54 7.15 8.49
N TYR A 224 4.08 5.93 8.68
CA TYR A 224 4.84 4.85 9.31
C TYR A 224 4.60 3.56 8.54
N LEU A 225 5.68 2.90 8.14
CA LEU A 225 5.66 1.59 7.52
C LEU A 225 6.35 0.58 8.43
N GLN A 226 5.63 -0.50 8.75
CA GLN A 226 6.18 -1.62 9.48
C GLN A 226 6.83 -2.59 8.49
N GLN A 227 8.09 -2.33 8.15
CA GLN A 227 8.95 -3.12 7.27
C GLN A 227 8.21 -3.78 6.09
N THR A 228 7.81 -2.97 5.11
CA THR A 228 7.10 -3.45 3.92
C THR A 228 8.10 -3.65 2.78
N THR A 229 8.10 -4.82 2.15
CA THR A 229 8.97 -5.12 1.00
C THR A 229 8.17 -5.15 -0.30
N TYR A 230 8.65 -4.40 -1.29
CA TYR A 230 8.11 -4.31 -2.63
C TYR A 230 9.02 -5.06 -3.61
N LEU A 231 8.41 -5.73 -4.59
CA LEU A 231 9.11 -6.35 -5.70
C LEU A 231 9.00 -5.45 -6.93
N LEU A 232 10.13 -5.16 -7.55
CA LEU A 232 10.22 -4.62 -8.91
C LEU A 232 10.77 -5.74 -9.79
N ARG A 233 10.07 -6.04 -10.87
CA ARG A 233 10.47 -7.08 -11.81
C ARG A 233 10.50 -6.53 -13.23
N PHE A 234 11.66 -6.67 -13.86
CA PHE A 234 11.90 -6.30 -15.25
C PHE A 234 12.34 -7.54 -16.01
N LYS A 235 12.13 -7.55 -17.32
CA LYS A 235 12.72 -8.53 -18.22
C LYS A 235 13.60 -7.82 -19.23
N VAL A 236 14.78 -8.38 -19.46
CA VAL A 236 15.67 -7.99 -20.56
C VAL A 236 15.47 -9.02 -21.65
N GLN A 237 15.10 -8.58 -22.85
CA GLN A 237 14.90 -9.45 -23.99
C GLN A 237 15.67 -8.93 -25.21
N VAL A 238 16.15 -9.86 -26.04
CA VAL A 238 16.67 -9.55 -27.38
C VAL A 238 15.49 -9.47 -28.34
N GLU A 239 15.36 -8.40 -29.13
CA GLU A 239 14.17 -8.16 -29.96
C GLU A 239 13.93 -9.23 -31.04
N GLU A 240 15.00 -9.82 -31.57
CA GLU A 240 14.94 -10.82 -32.65
C GLU A 240 14.67 -12.25 -32.15
N THR A 241 14.72 -12.49 -30.84
CA THR A 241 14.56 -13.83 -30.26
C THR A 241 13.59 -13.87 -29.09
N ARG A 242 13.27 -15.09 -28.61
CA ARG A 242 12.52 -15.28 -27.36
C ARG A 242 13.42 -15.39 -26.13
N ASN A 243 14.72 -15.12 -26.26
CA ASN A 243 15.64 -15.20 -25.14
C ASN A 243 15.40 -13.99 -24.22
N GLU A 244 14.91 -14.29 -23.02
CA GLU A 244 14.66 -13.30 -21.98
C GLU A 244 15.37 -13.68 -20.67
N LYS A 245 15.81 -12.67 -19.93
CA LYS A 245 16.39 -12.81 -18.59
C LYS A 245 15.62 -11.91 -17.62
N PRO A 246 15.02 -12.48 -16.56
CA PRO A 246 14.33 -11.69 -15.56
C PRO A 246 15.33 -10.99 -14.63
N VAL A 247 14.96 -9.81 -14.20
CA VAL A 247 15.68 -8.97 -13.24
C VAL A 247 14.70 -8.64 -12.12
N SER A 248 15.03 -9.05 -10.90
CA SER A 248 14.21 -8.84 -9.72
C SER A 248 14.95 -7.97 -8.71
N ILE A 249 14.29 -6.91 -8.26
CA ILE A 249 14.80 -5.97 -7.27
C ILE A 249 13.78 -5.90 -6.14
N LEU A 250 14.25 -6.08 -4.90
CA LEU A 250 13.45 -5.94 -3.69
C LEU A 250 13.74 -4.59 -3.05
N VAL A 251 12.69 -3.85 -2.74
CA VAL A 251 12.79 -2.55 -2.05
C VAL A 251 12.06 -2.64 -0.74
N SER A 252 12.79 -2.56 0.36
CA SER A 252 12.22 -2.55 1.71
C SER A 252 12.08 -1.13 2.22
N LEU A 253 10.89 -0.79 2.70
CA LEU A 253 10.58 0.47 3.35
C LEU A 253 10.31 0.23 4.83
N GLU A 254 10.99 0.96 5.71
CA GLU A 254 10.81 0.84 7.15
C GLU A 254 10.90 2.19 7.85
N GLY A 255 10.03 2.38 8.83
CA GLY A 255 10.13 3.46 9.80
C GLY A 255 9.23 4.65 9.45
N PHE A 256 9.62 5.81 9.96
CA PHE A 256 8.87 7.05 9.80
C PHE A 256 9.28 7.76 8.51
N HIS A 257 8.29 8.07 7.69
CA HIS A 257 8.47 8.83 6.47
C HIS A 257 7.56 10.07 6.54
N PHE A 258 8.18 11.24 6.51
CA PHE A 258 7.48 12.51 6.46
C PHE A 258 7.60 13.06 5.05
N THR A 259 6.51 13.56 4.50
CA THR A 259 6.61 14.39 3.30
C THR A 259 7.35 15.70 3.63
N LEU A 260 7.91 16.37 2.61
CA LEU A 260 8.53 17.69 2.79
C LEU A 260 7.59 18.68 3.50
N GLY A 261 6.31 18.70 3.12
CA GLY A 261 5.29 19.53 3.75
C GLY A 261 5.03 19.16 5.23
N GLN A 262 4.94 17.86 5.53
CA GLN A 262 4.75 17.38 6.91
C GLN A 262 5.98 17.70 7.79
N THR A 263 7.18 17.59 7.24
CA THR A 263 8.43 17.91 7.95
C THR A 263 8.47 19.40 8.32
N VAL A 264 8.14 20.28 7.37
CA VAL A 264 8.07 21.73 7.60
C VAL A 264 6.97 22.08 8.62
N ALA A 265 5.81 21.45 8.52
CA ALA A 265 4.72 21.65 9.48
C ALA A 265 5.12 21.20 10.90
N PHE A 266 5.77 20.04 11.03
CA PHE A 266 6.26 19.57 12.32
C PHE A 266 7.32 20.52 12.91
N LEU A 267 8.33 20.89 12.11
CA LEU A 267 9.41 21.78 12.56
C LEU A 267 8.93 23.19 12.92
N SER A 268 7.88 23.69 12.27
CA SER A 268 7.30 25.01 12.61
C SER A 268 6.51 24.99 13.92
N VAL A 269 5.88 23.88 14.28
CA VAL A 269 5.09 23.73 15.52
C VAL A 269 5.95 23.22 16.69
N PHE A 270 7.08 22.57 16.41
CA PHE A 270 7.96 21.97 17.42
C PHE A 270 8.44 22.97 18.50
N PRO A 271 8.86 24.21 18.18
CA PRO A 271 9.22 25.21 19.19
C PRO A 271 8.07 25.52 20.16
N SER A 272 6.84 25.60 19.65
CA SER A 272 5.64 25.85 20.45
C SER A 272 5.32 24.68 21.38
N ILE A 273 5.49 23.44 20.91
CA ILE A 273 5.34 22.22 21.74
C ILE A 273 6.39 22.20 22.85
N LEU A 274 7.65 22.54 22.54
CA LEU A 274 8.74 22.63 23.51
C LEU A 274 8.47 23.71 24.57
N LEU A 275 7.96 24.87 24.16
CA LEU A 275 7.54 25.93 25.07
C LEU A 275 6.37 25.48 25.96
N LEU A 276 5.38 24.78 25.42
CA LEU A 276 4.27 24.23 26.21
C LEU A 276 4.74 23.18 27.22
N LEU A 277 5.64 22.26 26.81
CA LEU A 277 6.23 21.26 27.70
C LEU A 277 7.03 21.92 28.82
N SER A 278 7.87 22.91 28.50
CA SER A 278 8.66 23.63 29.50
C SER A 278 7.79 24.45 30.46
N ALA A 279 6.76 25.14 29.97
CA ALA A 279 5.77 25.83 30.79
C ALA A 279 5.00 24.83 31.69
N GLY A 280 4.60 23.68 31.14
CA GLY A 280 3.94 22.61 31.88
C GLY A 280 4.82 22.03 32.99
N VAL A 281 6.11 21.81 32.72
CA VAL A 281 7.10 21.37 33.72
C VAL A 281 7.28 22.42 34.82
N LEU A 282 7.40 23.70 34.46
CA LEU A 282 7.53 24.80 35.42
C LEU A 282 6.28 24.91 36.31
N LEU A 283 5.09 24.83 35.72
CA LEU A 283 3.82 24.82 36.46
C LEU A 283 3.71 23.57 37.35
N TYR A 284 4.14 22.40 36.88
CA TYR A 284 4.16 21.17 37.68
C TYR A 284 5.09 21.28 38.88
N ILE A 285 6.29 21.85 38.70
CA ILE A 285 7.25 22.10 39.78
C ILE A 285 6.65 23.10 40.79
N ARG A 286 6.07 24.20 40.29
CA ARG A 286 5.46 25.26 41.11
C ARG A 286 4.25 24.78 41.93
N ASN A 287 3.43 23.92 41.34
CA ASN A 287 2.23 23.39 41.99
C ASN A 287 2.50 22.11 42.81
N ASN A 288 3.78 21.70 42.92
CA ASN A 288 4.17 20.55 43.71
C ASN A 288 4.88 20.98 45.01
N PRO A 289 4.19 20.97 46.17
CA PRO A 289 4.79 21.32 47.46
C PRO A 289 6.01 20.45 47.81
N CYS A 290 6.07 19.21 47.33
CA CYS A 290 7.23 18.33 47.55
C CYS A 290 8.51 18.78 46.80
N SER A 291 8.42 19.74 45.87
CA SER A 291 9.57 20.37 45.21
C SER A 291 10.23 21.45 46.07
N TYR A 292 9.46 22.03 46.99
CA TYR A 292 9.85 23.18 47.82
C TYR A 292 10.39 22.79 49.19
N ILE A 293 10.55 21.49 49.48
CA ILE A 293 11.17 21.04 50.73
C ILE A 293 12.57 21.66 50.81
N PRO A 294 12.82 22.52 51.83
CA PRO A 294 14.06 23.25 51.94
C PRO A 294 15.25 22.30 52.04
N LYS A 295 16.38 22.69 51.46
CA LYS A 295 17.60 21.87 51.47
C LYS A 295 18.38 22.21 52.75
N PRO A 296 18.46 21.32 53.76
CA PRO A 296 18.99 21.68 55.08
C PRO A 296 20.44 22.20 55.01
N TRP A 297 21.27 21.61 54.15
CA TRP A 297 22.66 22.03 53.95
C TRP A 297 22.84 23.40 53.26
N LYS A 298 21.77 24.00 52.75
CA LYS A 298 21.78 25.38 52.25
C LYS A 298 21.36 26.38 53.33
N GLU A 299 20.46 25.98 54.23
CA GLU A 299 19.96 26.81 55.32
C GLU A 299 20.97 26.83 56.49
N GLU A 300 21.48 25.67 56.89
CA GLU A 300 22.48 25.52 57.96
C GLU A 300 23.93 25.67 57.45
N LYS A 301 24.13 26.45 56.38
CA LYS A 301 25.44 26.61 55.74
C LYS A 301 26.47 27.19 56.72
N GLU A 302 26.06 28.13 57.56
CA GLU A 302 26.92 28.77 58.57
C GLU A 302 27.33 27.82 59.70
N GLU A 303 26.43 26.93 60.11
CA GLU A 303 26.71 25.93 61.15
C GLU A 303 27.63 24.82 60.63
N LEU A 304 27.41 24.40 59.38
CA LEU A 304 28.32 23.47 58.70
C LEU A 304 29.74 24.05 58.56
N LEU A 305 29.89 25.37 58.39
CA LEU A 305 31.18 26.04 58.31
C LEU A 305 31.94 26.07 59.64
N LYS A 306 31.24 26.01 60.78
CA LYS A 306 31.85 25.94 62.12
C LYS A 306 32.42 24.55 62.45
N MET A 307 32.06 23.52 61.68
CA MET A 307 32.52 22.14 61.89
C MET A 307 33.86 21.84 61.17
N SER A 308 34.64 20.92 61.75
CA SER A 308 35.83 20.34 61.12
C SER A 308 35.49 19.66 59.77
N PRO A 309 36.39 19.60 58.78
CA PRO A 309 36.11 19.11 57.42
C PRO A 309 35.46 17.72 57.35
N GLU A 310 35.92 16.76 58.17
CA GLU A 310 35.38 15.41 58.21
C GLU A 310 33.94 15.37 58.76
N LYS A 311 33.72 16.03 59.91
CA LYS A 311 32.38 16.18 60.50
C LYS A 311 31.41 16.89 59.56
N ARG A 312 31.86 17.93 58.86
CA ARG A 312 31.07 18.66 57.86
C ARG A 312 30.64 17.75 56.70
N LYS A 313 31.54 16.89 56.21
CA LYS A 313 31.22 15.94 55.12
C LYS A 313 30.18 14.92 55.57
N LYS A 314 30.31 14.39 56.80
CA LYS A 314 29.36 13.45 57.40
C LYS A 314 27.98 14.08 57.62
N ALA A 315 27.93 15.24 58.29
CA ALA A 315 26.69 15.98 58.53
C ALA A 315 25.96 16.35 57.22
N LYS A 316 26.69 16.82 56.20
CA LYS A 316 26.11 17.13 54.88
C LYS A 316 25.54 15.89 54.17
N LYS A 317 26.10 14.69 54.40
CA LYS A 317 25.57 13.44 53.85
C LYS A 317 24.27 13.05 54.55
N GLU A 318 24.25 13.09 55.87
CA GLU A 318 23.06 12.81 56.70
C GLU A 318 21.91 13.77 56.37
N MET A 319 22.19 15.07 56.24
CA MET A 319 21.21 16.09 55.80
C MET A 319 20.65 15.82 54.40
N LYS A 320 21.47 15.30 53.47
CA LYS A 320 21.01 14.91 52.12
C LYS A 320 20.12 13.69 52.13
N GLU A 321 20.43 12.71 52.98
CA GLU A 321 19.63 11.50 53.15
C GLU A 321 18.28 11.83 53.83
N ALA A 322 18.29 12.65 54.87
CA ALA A 322 17.09 13.17 55.53
C ALA A 322 16.19 13.94 54.54
N TRP A 323 16.78 14.83 53.73
CA TRP A 323 16.03 15.56 52.71
C TRP A 323 15.42 14.65 51.63
N LYS A 324 16.17 13.64 51.17
CA LYS A 324 15.63 12.65 50.22
C LYS A 324 14.47 11.87 50.84
N SER A 325 14.62 11.44 52.10
CA SER A 325 13.58 10.74 52.85
C SER A 325 12.31 11.60 52.99
N ALA A 326 12.44 12.86 53.41
CA ALA A 326 11.34 13.81 53.50
C ALA A 326 10.64 14.03 52.14
N LYS A 327 11.42 14.09 51.05
CA LYS A 327 10.87 14.21 49.69
C LYS A 327 10.10 12.98 49.26
N TYR A 328 10.57 11.78 49.58
CA TYR A 328 9.85 10.54 49.30
C TYR A 328 8.57 10.43 50.14
N PHE A 329 8.65 10.76 51.43
CA PHE A 329 7.50 10.78 52.32
C PHE A 329 6.41 11.75 51.83
N CYS A 330 6.78 12.99 51.44
CA CYS A 330 5.83 13.94 50.86
C CYS A 330 5.15 13.41 49.60
N LYS A 331 5.91 12.75 48.71
CA LYS A 331 5.34 12.13 47.50
C LYS A 331 4.37 11.00 47.83
N TYR A 332 4.69 10.19 48.84
CA TYR A 332 3.87 9.08 49.30
C TYR A 332 2.54 9.59 49.87
N MET A 333 2.58 10.51 50.84
CA MET A 333 1.39 11.11 51.44
C MET A 333 0.47 11.76 50.40
N ARG A 334 1.04 12.48 49.42
CA ARG A 334 0.26 13.10 48.35
C ARG A 334 -0.38 12.07 47.42
N LYS A 335 0.26 10.92 47.22
CA LYS A 335 -0.31 9.83 46.43
C LYS A 335 -1.52 9.24 47.15
N GLU A 336 -1.39 8.97 48.45
CA GLU A 336 -2.50 8.49 49.29
C GLU A 336 -3.66 9.50 49.32
N GLU A 337 -3.38 10.80 49.51
CA GLU A 337 -4.42 11.84 49.53
C GLU A 337 -5.18 11.90 48.20
N LYS A 338 -4.48 11.85 47.06
CA LYS A 338 -5.11 11.82 45.73
C LYS A 338 -5.95 10.56 45.52
N GLU A 339 -5.48 9.42 46.01
CA GLU A 339 -6.18 8.16 45.92
C GLU A 339 -7.46 8.18 46.76
N LEU A 340 -7.38 8.73 47.98
CA LEU A 340 -8.51 8.94 48.86
C LEU A 340 -9.54 9.91 48.26
N GLU A 341 -9.09 11.03 47.67
CA GLU A 341 -9.98 11.98 47.00
C GLU A 341 -10.66 11.36 45.77
N ARG A 342 -9.92 10.54 45.00
CA ARG A 342 -10.48 9.77 43.88
C ARG A 342 -11.55 8.78 44.38
N LEU A 343 -11.28 8.05 45.46
CA LEU A 343 -12.23 7.11 46.04
C LEU A 343 -13.48 7.83 46.58
N ARG A 344 -13.34 9.00 47.22
CA ARG A 344 -14.48 9.84 47.65
C ARG A 344 -15.36 10.25 46.45
N LYS A 345 -14.75 10.64 45.33
CA LYS A 345 -15.49 10.98 44.09
C LYS A 345 -16.22 9.76 43.52
N ILE A 346 -15.57 8.59 43.50
CA ILE A 346 -16.18 7.34 43.02
C ILE A 346 -17.35 6.93 43.93
N MET A 347 -17.16 6.99 45.25
CA MET A 347 -18.20 6.69 46.25
C MET A 347 -19.43 7.55 46.03
N LYS A 348 -19.26 8.88 45.93
CA LYS A 348 -20.35 9.82 45.70
C LYS A 348 -21.10 9.51 44.39
N LYS A 349 -20.37 9.27 43.30
CA LYS A 349 -20.97 8.94 42.00
C LYS A 349 -21.75 7.62 42.06
N LYS A 350 -21.21 6.59 42.72
CA LYS A 350 -21.89 5.29 42.87
C LYS A 350 -23.13 5.39 43.77
N GLN A 351 -23.08 6.22 44.81
CA GLN A 351 -24.22 6.51 45.68
C GLN A 351 -25.34 7.19 44.90
N GLU A 352 -25.03 8.25 44.16
CA GLU A 352 -26.00 8.97 43.32
C GLU A 352 -26.66 8.03 42.28
N GLN A 353 -25.87 7.19 41.62
CA GLN A 353 -26.38 6.22 40.65
C GLN A 353 -27.30 5.16 41.29
N LEU A 354 -26.98 4.71 42.50
CA LEU A 354 -27.81 3.75 43.24
C LEU A 354 -29.13 4.39 43.68
N GLU A 355 -29.07 5.62 44.19
CA GLU A 355 -30.24 6.39 44.59
C GLU A 355 -31.18 6.65 43.41
N GLU A 356 -30.63 7.12 42.29
CA GLU A 356 -31.38 7.36 41.06
C GLU A 356 -32.08 6.07 40.58
N LYS A 357 -31.34 4.95 40.52
CA LYS A 357 -31.89 3.66 40.09
C LYS A 357 -33.07 3.20 40.96
N ILE A 358 -32.94 3.28 42.30
CA ILE A 358 -34.01 2.84 43.21
C ILE A 358 -35.20 3.81 43.15
N MET A 359 -34.94 5.12 43.11
CA MET A 359 -35.99 6.14 43.08
C MET A 359 -36.77 6.16 41.77
N ASP A 360 -36.11 5.91 40.64
CA ASP A 360 -36.78 5.83 39.35
C ASP A 360 -37.67 4.60 39.25
N GLU A 361 -37.22 3.44 39.72
CA GLU A 361 -38.09 2.26 39.80
C GLU A 361 -39.28 2.50 40.73
N TRP A 362 -39.05 3.18 41.87
CA TRP A 362 -40.14 3.57 42.76
C TRP A 362 -41.14 4.53 42.10
N ARG A 363 -40.68 5.58 41.40
CA ARG A 363 -41.57 6.51 40.67
C ARG A 363 -42.37 5.77 39.59
N GLN A 364 -41.71 4.97 38.77
CA GLN A 364 -42.34 4.22 37.68
C GLN A 364 -43.36 3.19 38.19
N SER A 365 -43.21 2.72 39.43
CA SER A 365 -44.12 1.73 40.01
C SER A 365 -45.55 2.22 40.28
N TRP A 366 -45.81 3.53 40.32
CA TRP A 366 -47.16 4.06 40.63
C TRP A 366 -47.55 5.32 39.85
N GLN A 367 -46.57 6.14 39.43
CA GLN A 367 -46.85 7.46 38.85
C GLN A 367 -47.62 7.38 37.53
N GLY A 368 -47.32 6.38 36.68
CA GLY A 368 -48.06 6.16 35.44
C GLY A 368 -49.54 5.86 35.67
N LEU A 369 -49.84 5.02 36.67
CA LEU A 369 -51.22 4.68 37.06
C LEU A 369 -51.96 5.90 37.62
N HIS A 370 -51.32 6.67 38.50
CA HIS A 370 -51.90 7.88 39.07
C HIS A 370 -52.17 8.96 38.01
N ASN A 371 -51.26 9.17 37.06
CA ASN A 371 -51.46 10.11 35.97
C ASN A 371 -52.64 9.71 35.08
N GLN A 372 -52.77 8.42 34.76
CA GLN A 372 -53.91 7.92 33.98
C GLN A 372 -55.22 8.12 34.74
N TRP A 373 -55.25 7.82 36.04
CA TRP A 373 -56.43 8.05 36.88
C TRP A 373 -56.87 9.52 36.82
N LYS A 374 -55.94 10.47 36.96
CA LYS A 374 -56.23 11.91 36.88
C LYS A 374 -56.79 12.31 35.50
N GLU A 375 -56.23 11.76 34.43
CA GLU A 375 -56.69 11.99 33.06
C GLU A 375 -58.12 11.47 32.85
N GLU A 376 -58.42 10.26 33.29
CA GLU A 376 -59.76 9.67 33.15
C GLU A 376 -60.79 10.41 34.00
N CYS A 377 -60.45 10.83 35.22
CA CYS A 377 -61.31 11.68 36.04
C CYS A 377 -61.67 12.99 35.34
N ASN A 378 -60.70 13.65 34.69
CA ASN A 378 -60.96 14.86 33.92
C ASN A 378 -61.88 14.61 32.72
N LYS A 379 -61.64 13.54 31.94
CA LYS A 379 -62.51 13.18 30.79
C LYS A 379 -63.94 12.90 31.22
N ILE A 380 -64.13 12.18 32.34
CA ILE A 380 -65.46 11.90 32.90
C ILE A 380 -66.15 13.21 33.28
N LYS A 381 -65.44 14.12 33.95
CA LYS A 381 -65.96 15.44 34.33
C LYS A 381 -66.36 16.29 33.13
N GLU A 382 -65.53 16.32 32.10
CA GLU A 382 -65.80 17.08 30.86
C GLU A 382 -67.02 16.54 30.11
N GLU A 383 -67.12 15.23 29.90
CA GLU A 383 -68.27 14.63 29.23
C GLU A 383 -69.57 14.87 30.03
N TYR A 384 -69.50 14.74 31.36
CA TYR A 384 -70.64 15.05 32.24
C TYR A 384 -71.09 16.51 32.10
N GLU A 385 -70.19 17.48 32.21
CA GLU A 385 -70.52 18.91 32.09
C GLU A 385 -71.04 19.27 30.70
N LYS A 386 -70.47 18.68 29.63
CA LYS A 386 -70.94 18.87 28.26
C LYS A 386 -72.38 18.41 28.08
N ARG A 387 -72.70 17.20 28.57
CA ARG A 387 -74.06 16.62 28.48
C ARG A 387 -75.05 17.37 29.35
N LYS A 388 -74.65 17.77 30.56
CA LYS A 388 -75.45 18.60 31.45
C LYS A 388 -75.88 19.91 30.77
N ARG A 389 -74.93 20.65 30.18
CA ARG A 389 -75.25 21.90 29.45
C ARG A 389 -76.17 21.67 28.25
N ALA A 390 -75.93 20.61 27.48
CA ALA A 390 -76.77 20.26 26.33
C ALA A 390 -78.22 19.95 26.76
N LEU A 391 -78.38 19.14 27.81
CA LEU A 391 -79.69 18.79 28.36
C LEU A 391 -80.39 20.02 28.98
N GLU A 392 -79.67 20.88 29.69
CA GLU A 392 -80.20 22.14 30.24
C GLU A 392 -80.71 23.07 29.12
N ALA A 393 -79.94 23.25 28.06
CA ALA A 393 -80.35 24.06 26.91
C ALA A 393 -81.59 23.47 26.22
N LYS A 394 -81.64 22.14 26.06
CA LYS A 394 -82.79 21.43 25.47
C LYS A 394 -84.04 21.55 26.35
N TRP A 395 -83.89 21.36 27.66
CA TRP A 395 -84.96 21.56 28.63
C TRP A 395 -85.47 23.00 28.63
N MET A 396 -84.59 24.01 28.57
CA MET A 396 -85.01 25.42 28.49
C MET A 396 -85.85 25.71 27.24
N LYS A 397 -85.48 25.14 26.08
CA LYS A 397 -86.30 25.23 24.86
C LYS A 397 -87.66 24.53 25.05
N ALA A 398 -87.65 23.33 25.63
CA ALA A 398 -88.86 22.56 25.94
C ALA A 398 -89.81 23.31 26.86
N LYS A 399 -89.28 23.93 27.92
CA LYS A 399 -90.00 24.72 28.91
C LYS A 399 -90.69 25.92 28.26
N ARG A 400 -89.98 26.69 27.43
CA ARG A 400 -90.59 27.81 26.67
C ARG A 400 -91.77 27.36 25.81
N ILE A 401 -91.62 26.22 25.12
CA ILE A 401 -92.71 25.63 24.33
C ILE A 401 -93.88 25.26 25.26
N ALA A 402 -93.64 24.54 26.35
CA ALA A 402 -94.70 24.15 27.28
C ALA A 402 -95.44 25.35 27.89
N GLU A 403 -94.72 26.42 28.23
CA GLU A 403 -95.28 27.67 28.75
C GLU A 403 -96.21 28.36 27.74
N THR A 404 -95.85 28.38 26.44
CA THR A 404 -96.76 28.91 25.39
C THR A 404 -98.08 28.14 25.27
N TYR A 405 -98.13 26.90 25.76
CA TYR A 405 -99.32 26.05 25.78
C TYR A 405 -99.93 25.93 27.20
N GLY A 406 -99.55 26.79 28.15
CA GLY A 406 -100.13 26.83 29.50
C GLY A 406 -99.77 25.64 30.40
N LYS A 407 -98.78 24.81 30.04
CA LYS A 407 -98.30 23.69 30.85
C LYS A 407 -96.96 23.98 31.51
N LYS A 408 -96.78 23.52 32.75
CA LYS A 408 -95.49 23.57 33.46
C LYS A 408 -94.72 22.27 33.24
N LEU A 409 -93.47 22.38 32.78
CA LEU A 409 -92.55 21.26 32.64
C LEU A 409 -91.61 21.20 33.86
N GLU A 410 -91.55 20.06 34.53
CA GLU A 410 -90.65 19.87 35.68
C GLU A 410 -89.17 19.84 35.26
N LYS A 411 -88.27 20.29 36.15
CA LYS A 411 -86.83 20.32 35.90
C LYS A 411 -86.25 18.91 36.06
N PRO A 412 -85.44 18.40 35.10
CA PRO A 412 -84.82 17.10 35.24
C PRO A 412 -83.80 17.09 36.39
N THR A 413 -83.83 16.02 37.20
CA THR A 413 -82.79 15.74 38.20
C THR A 413 -81.60 15.10 37.49
N PHE A 414 -80.41 15.71 37.60
CA PHE A 414 -79.20 15.19 36.98
C PHE A 414 -78.61 14.02 37.77
N PRO A 415 -78.01 13.01 37.10
CA PRO A 415 -77.32 11.92 37.78
C PRO A 415 -76.06 12.43 38.50
N GLN A 416 -75.62 11.76 39.57
CA GLN A 416 -74.38 12.11 40.27
C GLN A 416 -73.15 11.58 39.53
N ILE A 417 -72.07 12.37 39.51
CA ILE A 417 -70.80 11.96 38.91
C ILE A 417 -70.06 10.96 39.80
N ILE A 418 -69.63 9.84 39.25
CA ILE A 418 -68.85 8.79 39.94
C ILE A 418 -67.47 8.72 39.29
N TYR A 419 -66.42 8.63 40.10
CA TYR A 419 -65.04 8.52 39.62
C TYR A 419 -64.45 7.14 39.94
N PRO A 420 -63.46 6.68 39.16
CA PRO A 420 -62.66 5.51 39.52
C PRO A 420 -61.93 5.71 40.86
N PRO A 421 -61.63 4.62 41.61
CA PRO A 421 -60.90 4.71 42.87
C PRO A 421 -59.46 5.19 42.69
N GLU A 422 -58.98 6.03 43.62
CA GLU A 422 -57.63 6.60 43.57
C GLU A 422 -56.55 5.53 43.87
N PRO A 423 -55.48 5.44 43.05
CA PRO A 423 -54.42 4.46 43.27
C PRO A 423 -53.55 4.80 44.50
N LYS A 424 -53.19 3.78 45.29
CA LYS A 424 -52.36 3.93 46.49
C LYS A 424 -50.89 4.12 46.16
N LYS A 425 -50.25 5.10 46.79
CA LYS A 425 -48.81 5.38 46.66
C LYS A 425 -47.98 4.39 47.51
N PRO A 426 -46.94 3.74 46.94
CA PRO A 426 -46.06 2.85 47.68
C PRO A 426 -45.16 3.62 48.68
N PRO A 427 -44.74 3.00 49.81
CA PRO A 427 -43.83 3.62 50.77
C PRO A 427 -42.44 3.85 50.15
N LEU A 428 -41.73 4.87 50.64
CA LEU A 428 -40.38 5.18 50.17
C LEU A 428 -39.38 4.09 50.59
N PRO A 429 -38.55 3.56 49.68
CA PRO A 429 -37.54 2.56 50.02
C PRO A 429 -36.38 3.19 50.80
N LYS A 430 -35.81 2.46 51.75
CA LYS A 430 -34.58 2.85 52.45
C LYS A 430 -33.37 2.43 51.60
N ILE A 431 -32.58 3.40 51.16
CA ILE A 431 -31.45 3.19 50.24
C ILE A 431 -30.18 2.84 51.05
N PRO A 432 -29.45 1.76 50.71
CA PRO A 432 -28.19 1.43 51.38
C PRO A 432 -27.05 2.35 50.93
N GLU A 433 -26.03 2.52 51.77
CA GLU A 433 -24.95 3.50 51.59
C GLU A 433 -23.61 2.84 51.22
N TYR A 434 -22.87 3.44 50.29
CA TYR A 434 -21.45 3.13 50.09
C TYR A 434 -20.59 3.73 51.20
N LYS A 435 -19.60 2.98 51.70
CA LYS A 435 -18.69 3.43 52.77
C LYS A 435 -17.24 3.44 52.30
N LEU A 436 -16.43 4.35 52.85
CA LEU A 436 -15.00 4.41 52.58
C LEU A 436 -14.21 4.01 53.84
N ASN A 437 -13.31 3.03 53.71
CA ASN A 437 -12.31 2.73 54.72
C ASN A 437 -11.05 3.55 54.40
N GLU A 438 -10.84 4.63 55.15
CA GLU A 438 -9.73 5.57 54.91
C GLU A 438 -8.36 4.95 55.25
N GLU A 439 -8.27 4.10 56.27
CA GLU A 439 -7.02 3.43 56.68
C GLU A 439 -6.51 2.44 55.64
N LYS A 440 -7.43 1.73 54.98
CA LYS A 440 -7.09 0.72 53.96
C LYS A 440 -7.18 1.25 52.53
N LEU A 441 -7.63 2.49 52.32
CA LEU A 441 -7.95 3.07 51.01
C LEU A 441 -8.88 2.16 50.18
N LEU A 442 -9.94 1.66 50.81
CA LEU A 442 -10.88 0.72 50.19
C LEU A 442 -12.32 1.24 50.22
N LEU A 443 -12.98 1.18 49.07
CA LEU A 443 -14.42 1.42 48.95
C LEU A 443 -15.18 0.13 49.32
N ILE A 444 -16.08 0.24 50.29
CA ILE A 444 -16.95 -0.85 50.74
C ILE A 444 -18.32 -0.64 50.08
N GLU A 445 -18.70 -1.60 49.24
CA GLU A 445 -19.97 -1.60 48.53
C GLU A 445 -21.08 -2.21 49.39
N PRO A 446 -22.32 -1.71 49.28
CA PRO A 446 -23.46 -2.31 49.98
C PRO A 446 -23.82 -3.67 49.38
N ASP A 447 -24.29 -4.60 50.23
CA ASP A 447 -24.64 -5.96 49.81
C ASP A 447 -25.69 -5.97 48.69
N GLU A 448 -25.35 -6.64 47.59
CA GLU A 448 -26.24 -6.76 46.41
C GLU A 448 -27.58 -7.42 46.76
N ILE A 449 -27.59 -8.37 47.70
CA ILE A 449 -28.78 -9.05 48.18
C ILE A 449 -29.78 -8.06 48.79
N ILE A 450 -29.29 -7.03 49.50
CA ILE A 450 -30.14 -5.99 50.11
C ILE A 450 -30.73 -5.10 49.01
N ILE A 451 -29.93 -4.71 48.01
CA ILE A 451 -30.39 -3.91 46.87
C ILE A 451 -31.48 -4.65 46.10
N GLU A 452 -31.26 -5.93 45.78
CA GLU A 452 -32.24 -6.69 45.00
C GLU A 452 -33.53 -6.94 45.79
N ARG A 453 -33.43 -7.14 47.11
CA ARG A 453 -34.60 -7.24 48.01
C ARG A 453 -35.45 -5.96 47.99
N ILE A 454 -34.84 -4.79 47.79
CA ILE A 454 -35.55 -3.50 47.62
C ILE A 454 -36.17 -3.38 46.22
N LEU A 455 -35.45 -3.77 45.17
CA LEU A 455 -35.88 -3.58 43.77
C LEU A 455 -37.00 -4.55 43.35
N MET A 456 -36.96 -5.80 43.79
CA MET A 456 -37.95 -6.84 43.46
C MET A 456 -39.42 -6.40 43.64
N PRO A 457 -39.85 -5.89 44.81
CA PRO A 457 -41.23 -5.44 44.99
C PRO A 457 -41.58 -4.24 44.10
N LEU A 458 -40.64 -3.33 43.84
CA LEU A 458 -40.86 -2.16 42.98
C LEU A 458 -41.08 -2.58 41.52
N ARG A 459 -40.26 -3.49 41.00
CA ARG A 459 -40.42 -4.05 39.65
C ARG A 459 -41.74 -4.79 39.49
N LYS A 460 -42.13 -5.58 40.50
CA LYS A 460 -43.44 -6.25 40.52
C LYS A 460 -44.58 -5.23 40.46
N ASN A 461 -44.53 -4.19 41.29
CA ASN A 461 -45.55 -3.13 41.31
C ASN A 461 -45.61 -2.36 39.99
N LYS A 462 -44.48 -2.10 39.33
CA LYS A 462 -44.43 -1.46 38.01
C LYS A 462 -45.15 -2.27 36.93
N ILE A 463 -44.99 -3.59 36.92
CA ILE A 463 -45.72 -4.47 36.00
C ILE A 463 -47.22 -4.44 36.31
N LEU A 464 -47.59 -4.51 37.60
CA LEU A 464 -48.99 -4.42 38.03
C LEU A 464 -49.62 -3.07 37.65
N ALA A 465 -48.91 -1.96 37.87
CA ALA A 465 -49.37 -0.61 37.53
C ALA A 465 -49.65 -0.46 36.03
N LYS A 466 -48.81 -1.04 35.15
CA LYS A 466 -49.07 -1.04 33.70
C LYS A 466 -50.36 -1.77 33.34
N ARG A 467 -50.62 -2.92 33.99
CA ARG A 467 -51.89 -3.65 33.81
C ARG A 467 -53.07 -2.85 34.32
N ASP A 468 -52.92 -2.22 35.49
CA ASP A 468 -54.01 -1.46 36.11
C ASP A 468 -54.31 -0.15 35.37
N VAL A 469 -53.35 0.42 34.63
CA VAL A 469 -53.58 1.55 33.70
C VAL A 469 -54.63 1.19 32.64
N ILE A 470 -54.57 -0.04 32.10
CA ILE A 470 -55.52 -0.51 31.09
C ILE A 470 -56.92 -0.63 31.71
N LYS A 471 -57.00 -1.30 32.87
CA LYS A 471 -58.26 -1.40 33.63
C LYS A 471 -58.84 -0.02 33.98
N MET A 472 -57.98 0.94 34.31
CA MET A 472 -58.40 2.31 34.62
C MET A 472 -59.05 3.00 33.42
N ARG A 473 -58.53 2.77 32.21
CA ARG A 473 -59.13 3.28 30.96
C ARG A 473 -60.45 2.59 30.65
N GLU A 474 -60.53 1.28 30.84
CA GLU A 474 -61.76 0.50 30.65
C GLU A 474 -62.86 1.01 31.59
N MET A 475 -62.58 1.11 32.90
CA MET A 475 -63.49 1.70 33.88
C MET A 475 -63.88 3.14 33.51
N GLY A 476 -62.92 3.96 33.05
CA GLY A 476 -63.17 5.32 32.61
C GLY A 476 -64.13 5.41 31.41
N ASN A 477 -63.98 4.50 30.43
CA ASN A 477 -64.88 4.38 29.28
C ASN A 477 -66.27 3.93 29.70
N GLU A 478 -66.38 2.89 30.53
CA GLU A 478 -67.66 2.38 31.04
C GLU A 478 -68.44 3.46 31.78
N LEU A 479 -67.77 4.25 32.63
CA LEU A 479 -68.39 5.37 33.34
C LEU A 479 -68.87 6.46 32.38
N ARG A 480 -68.11 6.80 31.33
CA ARG A 480 -68.55 7.76 30.32
C ARG A 480 -69.75 7.26 29.52
N GLU A 481 -69.77 5.99 29.12
CA GLU A 481 -70.92 5.40 28.43
C GLU A 481 -72.16 5.35 29.32
N LYS A 482 -71.99 5.03 30.60
CA LYS A 482 -73.07 5.12 31.59
C LYS A 482 -73.63 6.54 31.69
N ILE A 483 -72.77 7.54 31.77
CA ILE A 483 -73.17 8.96 31.74
C ILE A 483 -73.96 9.26 30.46
N LYS A 484 -73.47 8.87 29.29
CA LYS A 484 -74.19 9.10 28.02
C LYS A 484 -75.58 8.47 28.03
N ASN A 485 -75.70 7.23 28.50
CA ASN A 485 -76.98 6.52 28.56
C ASN A 485 -77.94 7.16 29.57
N ASP A 486 -77.46 7.52 30.76
CA ASP A 486 -78.27 8.18 31.79
C ASP A 486 -78.82 9.52 31.27
N PHE A 487 -77.97 10.33 30.61
CA PHE A 487 -78.40 11.59 30.00
C PHE A 487 -79.32 11.38 28.79
N TYR A 488 -79.09 10.36 27.96
CA TYR A 488 -79.94 10.04 26.81
C TYR A 488 -81.36 9.64 27.24
N VAL A 489 -81.50 8.87 28.31
CA VAL A 489 -82.81 8.52 28.89
C VAL A 489 -83.55 9.79 29.34
N LEU A 490 -82.83 10.75 29.95
CA LEU A 490 -83.41 12.05 30.31
C LEU A 490 -83.79 12.88 29.08
N GLU A 491 -82.95 12.91 28.04
CA GLU A 491 -83.27 13.59 26.78
C GLU A 491 -84.54 13.05 26.14
N LYS A 492 -84.67 11.71 26.06
CA LYS A 492 -85.88 11.05 25.51
C LYS A 492 -87.13 11.37 26.31
N LYS A 493 -87.03 11.41 27.65
CA LYS A 493 -88.16 11.81 28.51
C LYS A 493 -88.61 13.24 28.21
N ILE A 494 -87.67 14.16 28.01
CA ILE A 494 -87.98 15.55 27.63
C ILE A 494 -88.62 15.60 26.24
N ASP A 495 -88.07 14.90 25.25
CA ASP A 495 -88.62 14.89 23.88
C ASP A 495 -90.05 14.33 23.85
N ALA A 496 -90.29 13.21 24.54
CA ALA A 496 -91.62 12.61 24.63
C ALA A 496 -92.63 13.56 25.29
N GLU A 497 -92.22 14.32 26.31
CA GLU A 497 -93.09 15.28 26.98
C GLU A 497 -93.38 16.50 26.07
N ILE A 498 -92.39 16.97 25.30
CA ILE A 498 -92.62 18.00 24.26
C ILE A 498 -93.62 17.49 23.21
N GLU A 499 -93.48 16.25 22.73
CA GLU A 499 -94.41 15.68 21.75
C GLU A 499 -95.82 15.55 22.32
N ARG A 500 -95.98 15.15 23.58
CA ARG A 500 -97.28 15.13 24.27
C ARG A 500 -97.90 16.52 24.32
N VAL A 501 -97.11 17.54 24.69
CA VAL A 501 -97.58 18.94 24.70
C VAL A 501 -98.02 19.38 23.29
N LYS A 502 -97.26 19.01 22.24
CA LYS A 502 -97.59 19.34 20.85
C LYS A 502 -98.81 18.58 20.32
N LYS A 503 -99.05 17.34 20.76
CA LYS A 503 -100.21 16.54 20.30
C LYS A 503 -101.55 17.06 20.82
N ILE A 504 -101.58 17.80 21.94
CA ILE A 504 -102.78 18.50 22.44
C ILE A 504 -103.28 19.58 21.44
N LYS A 505 -102.47 19.92 20.42
CA LYS A 505 -102.84 20.79 19.31
C LYS A 505 -103.75 20.11 18.25
N LYS A 506 -103.82 18.78 18.21
CA LYS A 506 -104.78 18.04 17.39
C LYS A 506 -105.93 17.59 18.26
#